data_AF-A0A846AL38-F1
#
_entry.id   AF-A0A846AL38-F1
#
_cell.length_a   1.000
_cell.length_b   1.000
_cell.length_c   1.000
_cell.angle_alpha   90.00
_cell.angle_beta   90.00
_cell.angle_gamma   90.00
#
_symmetry.space_group_name_H-M   'P 1'
#
loop_
_entity.id
_entity.type
_entity.pdbx_description
1 polymer ?
#
loop_
_entity_poly.entity_id
_entity_poly.type
_entity_poly.pdbx_seq_one_letter_code
_entity_poly.pdbx_strand_id
1 'polypeptide(L)'
;MYAEKGERHPGYDCFVFKRSLYPKFNLGLLCIGAVYFDRCLYINFLLNSDKFAEFKDLYLTFHLGDDRRWTNKKLKDYRLHNSKEIIKIIRKYEEIQQLRDDRFAFFERAVGLADRLEQDQKWYSFIIKLQRLFKNWLVTLLDNGKR
;
A
#
# COMPACT_ATOMS: atom_id res chain seq x y z
N MET A 1 13.27 -21.00 20.05
CA MET A 1 13.25 -19.96 19.01
C MET A 1 12.75 -20.49 17.67
N TYR A 2 13.46 -21.39 16.97
CA TYR A 2 13.09 -21.83 15.61
C TYR A 2 11.82 -22.69 15.48
N ALA A 3 11.28 -23.20 16.59
CA ALA A 3 10.03 -23.96 16.64
C ALA A 3 8.90 -23.18 17.35
N GLU A 4 9.18 -21.96 17.81
CA GLU A 4 8.20 -21.13 18.50
C GLU A 4 7.39 -20.31 17.49
N LYS A 5 6.08 -20.20 17.73
CA LYS A 5 5.15 -19.49 16.86
C LYS A 5 5.38 -17.97 16.83
N GLY A 6 5.91 -17.40 17.93
CA GLY A 6 6.08 -15.97 18.11
C GLY A 6 4.76 -15.19 18.16
N GLU A 7 4.87 -13.87 18.11
CA GLU A 7 3.73 -12.95 17.99
C GLU A 7 3.53 -12.48 16.55
N ARG A 8 2.30 -12.04 16.23
CA ARG A 8 1.98 -11.53 14.89
C ARG A 8 2.62 -10.16 14.67
N HIS A 9 3.42 -10.03 13.62
CA HIS A 9 3.95 -8.73 13.21
C HIS A 9 2.86 -7.85 12.53
N PRO A 10 2.75 -6.56 12.88
CA PRO A 10 1.72 -5.67 12.34
C PRO A 10 2.03 -5.11 10.94
N GLY A 11 3.30 -5.13 10.51
CA GLY A 11 3.75 -4.65 9.21
C GLY A 11 3.91 -5.75 8.17
N TYR A 12 4.45 -5.38 7.00
CA TYR A 12 4.75 -6.34 5.94
C TYR A 12 6.23 -6.71 5.95
N ASP A 13 6.51 -8.00 6.13
CA ASP A 13 7.87 -8.53 6.12
C ASP A 13 8.02 -9.61 5.07
N CYS A 14 9.28 -9.92 4.75
CA CYS A 14 9.69 -10.96 3.82
C CYS A 14 9.03 -10.84 2.43
N PHE A 15 9.73 -10.15 1.54
CA PHE A 15 9.28 -9.95 0.18
C PHE A 15 10.03 -10.88 -0.78
N VAL A 16 9.31 -11.74 -1.49
CA VAL A 16 9.88 -12.66 -2.49
C VAL A 16 9.32 -12.30 -3.87
N PHE A 17 10.21 -12.00 -4.82
CA PHE A 17 9.83 -11.60 -6.17
C PHE A 17 10.91 -11.92 -7.20
N LYS A 18 10.50 -11.96 -8.47
CA LYS A 18 11.43 -12.06 -9.59
C LYS A 18 12.16 -10.72 -9.76
N ARG A 19 13.48 -10.77 -9.92
CA ARG A 19 14.33 -9.58 -10.17
C ARG A 19 13.82 -8.72 -11.33
N SER A 20 13.22 -9.34 -12.35
CA SER A 20 12.65 -8.63 -13.52
C SER A 20 11.47 -7.72 -13.19
N LEU A 21 10.87 -7.81 -12.00
CA LEU A 21 9.84 -6.86 -11.54
C LEU A 21 10.46 -5.58 -10.99
N TYR A 22 11.70 -5.61 -10.49
CA TYR A 22 12.35 -4.45 -9.87
C TYR A 22 12.36 -3.20 -10.77
N PRO A 23 12.67 -3.28 -12.09
CA PRO A 23 12.64 -2.10 -12.96
C PRO A 23 11.26 -1.46 -13.12
N LYS A 24 10.18 -2.15 -12.75
CA LYS A 24 8.80 -1.63 -12.78
C LYS A 24 8.42 -0.91 -11.49
N PHE A 25 9.22 -1.04 -10.43
CA PHE A 25 8.87 -0.50 -9.14
C PHE A 25 9.08 1.02 -9.12
N ASN A 26 8.07 1.73 -8.60
CA ASN A 26 8.18 3.12 -8.21
C ASN A 26 8.46 3.19 -6.70
N LEU A 27 9.73 3.35 -6.34
CA LEU A 27 10.18 3.44 -4.96
C LEU A 27 10.21 4.88 -4.41
N GLY A 28 10.01 5.89 -5.26
CA GLY A 28 10.11 7.30 -4.88
C GLY A 28 11.44 7.64 -4.19
N LEU A 29 11.42 8.64 -3.31
CA LEU A 29 12.58 9.02 -2.49
C LEU A 29 12.40 8.55 -1.03
N LEU A 30 11.94 7.32 -0.81
CA LEU A 30 11.76 6.81 0.55
C LEU A 30 13.09 6.50 1.25
N CYS A 31 13.13 6.83 2.54
CA CYS A 31 14.20 6.41 3.44
C CYS A 31 13.99 4.97 3.90
N ILE A 32 14.98 4.12 3.64
CA ILE A 32 15.03 2.73 4.10
C ILE A 32 15.22 2.69 5.61
N GLY A 33 14.58 1.74 6.29
CA GLY A 33 14.64 1.60 7.76
C GLY A 33 13.75 2.56 8.53
N ALA A 34 13.00 3.42 7.83
CA ALA A 34 11.96 4.26 8.40
C ALA A 34 10.56 3.70 8.09
N VAL A 35 9.55 4.21 8.82
CA VAL A 35 8.15 3.82 8.62
C VAL A 35 7.75 4.01 7.14
N TYR A 36 6.89 3.12 6.65
CA TYR A 36 6.31 3.10 5.31
C TYR A 36 7.16 2.54 4.18
N PHE A 37 8.44 2.24 4.40
CA PHE A 37 9.24 1.59 3.37
C PHE A 37 8.68 0.21 2.96
N ASP A 38 8.27 -0.58 3.94
CA ASP A 38 7.58 -1.87 3.76
C ASP A 38 6.30 -1.74 2.92
N ARG A 39 5.52 -0.69 3.16
CA ARG A 39 4.28 -0.41 2.41
C ARG A 39 4.55 0.04 0.98
N CYS A 40 5.62 0.79 0.75
CA CYS A 40 6.06 1.11 -0.61
C CYS A 40 6.32 -0.18 -1.39
N LEU A 41 7.08 -1.11 -0.82
CA LEU A 41 7.30 -2.41 -1.42
C LEU A 41 5.97 -3.14 -1.62
N TYR A 42 5.12 -3.23 -0.61
CA TYR A 42 3.82 -3.89 -0.73
C TYR A 42 2.97 -3.36 -1.91
N ILE A 43 2.83 -2.05 -2.05
CA ILE A 43 2.10 -1.41 -3.17
C ILE A 43 2.73 -1.80 -4.51
N ASN A 44 4.06 -1.73 -4.61
CA ASN A 44 4.76 -2.10 -5.83
C ASN A 44 4.52 -3.57 -6.22
N PHE A 45 4.51 -4.48 -5.25
CA PHE A 45 4.25 -5.90 -5.51
C PHE A 45 2.80 -6.13 -5.93
N LEU A 46 1.86 -5.49 -5.23
CA LEU A 46 0.45 -5.59 -5.54
C LEU A 46 0.16 -5.17 -6.99
N LEU A 47 0.77 -4.08 -7.44
CA LEU A 47 0.48 -3.49 -8.75
C LEU A 47 1.26 -4.15 -9.89
N ASN A 48 2.53 -4.51 -9.67
CA ASN A 48 3.42 -4.96 -10.74
C ASN A 48 3.50 -6.48 -10.89
N SER A 49 3.02 -7.27 -9.92
CA SER A 49 3.05 -8.74 -10.01
C SER A 49 1.94 -9.26 -10.90
N ASP A 50 2.19 -10.30 -11.69
CA ASP A 50 1.14 -10.99 -12.43
C ASP A 50 0.28 -11.88 -11.52
N LYS A 51 0.93 -12.51 -10.53
CA LYS A 51 0.32 -13.36 -9.51
C LYS A 51 0.77 -12.86 -8.14
N PHE A 52 -0.10 -12.14 -7.45
CA PHE A 52 0.17 -11.62 -6.11
C PHE A 52 -0.43 -12.56 -5.06
N ALA A 53 0.33 -12.85 -4.01
CA ALA A 53 -0.14 -13.62 -2.86
C ALA A 53 0.43 -13.01 -1.57
N GLU A 54 -0.41 -12.90 -0.55
CA GLU A 54 -0.06 -12.44 0.78
C GLU A 54 -0.33 -13.57 1.78
N PHE A 55 0.66 -13.88 2.60
CA PHE A 55 0.56 -14.94 3.61
C PHE A 55 0.82 -14.35 5.00
N LYS A 56 -0.18 -14.40 5.89
CA LYS A 56 -0.07 -13.86 7.26
C LYS A 56 -0.02 -14.94 8.34
N ASP A 57 -0.26 -16.20 7.97
CA ASP A 57 -0.49 -17.31 8.91
C ASP A 57 0.48 -18.50 8.70
N LEU A 58 1.58 -18.31 7.95
CA LEU A 58 2.54 -19.39 7.64
C LEU A 58 3.74 -19.48 8.60
N TYR A 59 3.93 -18.52 9.51
CA TYR A 59 5.00 -18.50 10.53
C TYR A 59 6.42 -18.86 10.01
N LEU A 60 6.75 -18.44 8.78
CA LEU A 60 7.99 -18.82 8.09
C LEU A 60 9.20 -17.95 8.45
N THR A 61 8.96 -16.75 8.97
CA THR A 61 9.99 -15.75 9.28
C THR A 61 9.70 -15.11 10.62
N PHE A 62 10.76 -14.72 11.33
CA PHE A 62 10.68 -14.01 12.60
C PHE A 62 11.74 -12.92 12.66
N HIS A 63 11.50 -11.89 13.48
CA HIS A 63 12.47 -10.85 13.79
C HIS A 63 13.25 -11.23 15.04
N LEU A 64 14.51 -10.81 15.09
CA LEU A 64 15.29 -10.80 16.31
C LEU A 64 15.23 -9.39 16.91
N GLY A 65 14.55 -9.26 18.04
CA GLY A 65 14.30 -7.97 18.69
C GLY A 65 13.09 -7.21 18.12
N ASP A 66 12.59 -6.26 18.91
CA ASP A 66 11.49 -5.36 18.56
C ASP A 66 11.74 -3.99 19.21
N ASP A 67 12.87 -3.37 18.88
CA ASP A 67 13.29 -2.09 19.48
C ASP A 67 12.35 -0.92 19.14
N ARG A 68 11.42 -1.11 18.19
CA ARG A 68 10.46 -0.11 17.69
C ARG A 68 11.05 1.27 17.47
N ARG A 69 12.31 1.37 17.03
CA ARG A 69 13.05 2.65 16.94
C ARG A 69 12.33 3.67 16.05
N TRP A 70 11.57 3.22 15.08
CA TRP A 70 10.72 4.03 14.20
C TRP A 70 9.60 4.80 14.93
N THR A 71 9.32 4.48 16.20
CA THR A 71 8.40 5.23 17.07
C THR A 71 9.06 6.43 17.76
N ASN A 72 10.39 6.53 17.69
CA ASN A 72 11.12 7.64 18.28
C ASN A 72 10.73 8.96 17.62
N LYS A 73 10.38 9.96 18.44
CA LYS A 73 10.02 11.32 17.99
C LYS A 73 11.13 11.99 17.18
N LYS A 74 12.40 11.61 17.41
CA LYS A 74 13.55 12.10 16.63
C LYS A 74 13.53 11.68 15.16
N LEU A 75 12.74 10.67 14.80
CA LEU A 75 12.57 10.18 13.42
C LEU A 75 11.24 10.62 12.78
N LYS A 76 10.56 11.61 13.39
CA LYS A 76 9.25 12.09 12.92
C LYS A 76 9.33 12.70 11.51
N ASP A 77 10.42 13.39 11.22
CA ASP A 77 10.73 13.96 9.90
C ASP A 77 10.83 12.87 8.82
N TYR A 78 11.56 11.77 9.08
CA TYR A 78 11.64 10.62 8.17
C TYR A 78 10.26 9.98 7.93
N ARG A 79 9.46 9.84 8.99
CA ARG A 79 8.09 9.33 8.89
C ARG A 79 7.24 10.23 7.99
N LEU A 80 7.28 11.54 8.22
CA LEU A 80 6.50 12.51 7.45
C LEU A 80 6.96 12.56 5.99
N HIS A 81 8.27 12.51 5.75
CA HIS A 81 8.87 12.44 4.42
C HIS A 81 8.39 11.20 3.67
N ASN A 82 8.56 10.00 4.25
CA ASN A 82 8.12 8.76 3.63
C ASN A 82 6.61 8.73 3.39
N SER A 83 5.80 9.29 4.30
CA SER A 83 4.36 9.40 4.12
C SER A 83 3.99 10.22 2.88
N LYS A 84 4.66 11.37 2.66
CA LYS A 84 4.45 12.20 1.48
C LYS A 84 4.88 11.50 0.20
N GLU A 85 6.02 10.78 0.23
CA GLU A 85 6.49 10.00 -0.91
C GLU A 85 5.53 8.86 -1.29
N ILE A 86 4.96 8.17 -0.30
CA ILE A 86 3.92 7.14 -0.54
C ILE A 86 2.70 7.73 -1.26
N ILE A 87 2.22 8.90 -0.83
CA ILE A 87 1.07 9.57 -1.48
C ILE A 87 1.39 9.89 -2.94
N LYS A 88 2.60 10.38 -3.24
CA LYS A 88 3.03 10.63 -4.63
C LYS A 88 3.05 9.35 -5.46
N ILE A 89 3.54 8.25 -4.90
CA ILE A 89 3.59 6.94 -5.57
C ILE A 89 2.18 6.45 -5.88
N ILE A 90 1.27 6.52 -4.91
CA ILE A 90 -0.15 6.15 -5.03
C ILE A 90 -0.80 6.93 -6.18
N ARG A 91 -0.69 8.26 -6.17
CA ARG A 91 -1.27 9.12 -7.22
C ARG A 91 -0.75 8.79 -8.61
N LYS A 92 0.56 8.55 -8.73
CA LYS A 92 1.15 8.14 -10.01
C LYS A 92 0.57 6.82 -10.53
N TYR A 93 0.27 5.87 -9.64
CA TYR A 93 -0.36 4.61 -10.03
C TYR A 93 -1.86 4.75 -10.36
N GLU A 94 -2.57 5.67 -9.69
CA GLU A 94 -3.95 6.04 -10.03
C GLU A 94 -4.04 6.66 -11.42
N GLU A 95 -3.14 7.60 -11.75
CA GLU A 95 -3.07 8.28 -13.05
C GLU A 95 -2.84 7.31 -14.21
N ILE A 96 -1.96 6.32 -14.01
CA ILE A 96 -1.59 5.37 -15.07
C ILE A 96 -2.66 4.24 -15.21
N GLN A 97 -3.77 4.30 -14.46
CA GLN A 97 -4.85 3.31 -14.45
C GLN A 97 -4.36 1.86 -14.28
N GLN A 98 -3.23 1.66 -13.60
CA GLN A 98 -2.66 0.32 -13.36
C GLN A 98 -3.38 -0.43 -12.22
N LEU A 99 -4.38 0.18 -11.60
CA LEU A 99 -5.24 -0.49 -10.64
C LEU A 99 -6.17 -1.45 -11.37
N ARG A 100 -5.77 -2.73 -11.44
CA ARG A 100 -6.69 -3.80 -11.78
C ARG A 100 -7.79 -3.85 -10.71
N ASP A 101 -9.05 -3.90 -11.13
CA ASP A 101 -10.22 -3.81 -10.24
C ASP A 101 -10.22 -4.87 -9.12
N ASP A 102 -9.67 -6.07 -9.39
CA ASP A 102 -9.54 -7.18 -8.44
C ASP A 102 -8.57 -6.91 -7.28
N ARG A 103 -7.69 -5.91 -7.44
CA ARG A 103 -6.67 -5.55 -6.45
C ARG A 103 -6.96 -4.26 -5.71
N PHE A 104 -8.06 -3.59 -6.05
CA PHE A 104 -8.48 -2.34 -5.43
C PHE A 104 -8.71 -2.48 -3.91
N ALA A 105 -9.29 -3.58 -3.44
CA ALA A 105 -9.49 -3.82 -2.01
C ALA A 105 -8.16 -3.96 -1.22
N PHE A 106 -7.11 -4.51 -1.84
CA PHE A 106 -5.78 -4.57 -1.24
C PHE A 106 -5.10 -3.20 -1.25
N PHE A 107 -5.31 -2.44 -2.33
CA PHE A 107 -4.82 -1.08 -2.45
C PHE A 107 -5.45 -0.17 -1.39
N GLU A 108 -6.77 -0.18 -1.23
CA GLU A 108 -7.49 0.54 -0.16
C GLU A 108 -6.98 0.19 1.24
N ARG A 109 -6.58 -1.07 1.49
CA ARG A 109 -5.94 -1.42 2.78
C ARG A 109 -4.53 -0.85 2.91
N ALA A 110 -3.76 -0.82 1.82
CA ALA A 110 -2.44 -0.22 1.81
C ALA A 110 -2.49 1.31 1.96
N VAL A 111 -3.47 1.96 1.31
CA VAL A 111 -3.69 3.42 1.25
C VAL A 111 -4.49 3.96 2.43
N GLY A 112 -5.54 3.29 2.91
CA GLY A 112 -6.38 3.73 4.05
C GLY A 112 -5.64 3.79 5.40
N LEU A 113 -4.35 3.44 5.44
CA LEU A 113 -3.44 3.69 6.54
C LEU A 113 -2.55 4.92 6.32
N ALA A 114 -2.31 5.33 5.07
CA ALA A 114 -1.71 6.62 4.73
C ALA A 114 -2.69 7.76 5.02
N ASP A 115 -3.99 7.57 4.76
CA ASP A 115 -5.05 8.55 5.06
C ASP A 115 -5.22 8.85 6.56
N ARG A 116 -4.84 7.91 7.44
CA ARG A 116 -4.85 8.14 8.90
C ARG A 116 -3.70 9.04 9.39
N LEU A 117 -2.80 9.45 8.51
CA LEU A 117 -1.60 10.23 8.84
C LEU A 117 -1.75 11.71 8.54
N GLU A 118 -2.67 12.08 7.65
CA GLU A 118 -3.21 13.43 7.57
C GLU A 118 -4.49 13.48 8.40
N GLN A 119 -4.39 13.96 9.65
CA GLN A 119 -5.54 14.55 10.32
C GLN A 119 -5.96 15.83 9.56
N ASP A 120 -6.46 15.72 8.32
CA ASP A 120 -7.42 16.65 7.70
C ASP A 120 -7.97 16.26 6.29
N GLN A 121 -8.26 14.98 6.00
CA GLN A 121 -8.90 14.62 4.71
C GLN A 121 -10.18 13.79 4.82
N LYS A 122 -11.24 14.38 5.36
CA LYS A 122 -12.62 13.91 5.07
C LYS A 122 -12.98 14.05 3.58
N TRP A 123 -12.33 14.98 2.87
CA TRP A 123 -12.63 15.32 1.47
C TRP A 123 -12.07 14.33 0.45
N TYR A 124 -10.92 13.70 0.68
CA TYR A 124 -10.31 12.81 -0.32
C TYR A 124 -11.06 11.47 -0.45
N SER A 125 -11.37 10.84 0.69
CA SER A 125 -12.23 9.65 0.73
C SER A 125 -13.64 9.93 0.17
N PHE A 126 -14.17 11.14 0.41
CA PHE A 126 -15.44 11.58 -0.19
C PHE A 126 -15.33 11.70 -1.72
N ILE A 127 -14.28 12.36 -2.24
CA ILE A 127 -14.08 12.55 -3.69
C ILE A 127 -13.90 11.21 -4.41
N ILE A 128 -13.09 10.29 -3.88
CA ILE A 128 -12.92 8.96 -4.50
C ILE A 128 -14.24 8.19 -4.50
N LYS A 129 -15.00 8.25 -3.41
CA LYS A 129 -16.33 7.62 -3.33
C LYS A 129 -17.31 8.24 -4.33
N LEU A 130 -17.25 9.55 -4.54
CA LEU A 130 -18.11 10.29 -5.47
C LEU A 130 -17.74 10.03 -6.93
N GLN A 131 -16.44 10.01 -7.27
CA GLN A 131 -15.94 9.62 -8.59
C GLN A 131 -16.38 8.20 -8.95
N ARG A 132 -16.41 7.29 -7.97
CA ARG A 132 -16.87 5.92 -8.16
C ARG A 132 -18.39 5.81 -8.34
N LEU A 133 -19.18 6.57 -7.57
CA LEU A 133 -20.64 6.65 -7.78
C LEU A 133 -20.95 7.18 -9.18
N PHE A 134 -20.22 8.20 -9.62
CA PHE A 134 -20.39 8.78 -10.94
C PHE A 134 -19.97 7.82 -12.05
N LYS A 135 -18.81 7.15 -11.93
CA LYS A 135 -18.34 6.16 -12.91
C LYS A 135 -19.30 4.97 -13.02
N ASN A 136 -19.78 4.43 -11.90
CA ASN A 136 -20.75 3.34 -11.88
C ASN A 136 -22.10 3.77 -12.48
N TRP A 137 -22.56 4.99 -12.17
CA TRP A 137 -23.77 5.55 -12.77
C TRP A 137 -23.63 5.70 -14.29
N LEU A 138 -22.49 6.20 -14.78
CA LEU A 138 -22.22 6.38 -16.21
C LEU A 138 -22.20 5.05 -16.97
N VAL A 139 -21.58 4.01 -16.41
CA VAL A 139 -21.59 2.66 -16.97
C VAL A 139 -23.02 2.11 -17.03
N THR A 140 -23.79 2.27 -15.94
CA THR A 140 -25.18 1.81 -15.88
C THR A 140 -26.07 2.55 -16.90
N LEU A 141 -25.82 3.84 -17.13
CA LEU A 141 -26.56 4.64 -18.10
C LEU A 141 -26.26 4.24 -19.55
N LEU A 142 -24.99 3.95 -19.85
CA LEU A 142 -24.56 3.50 -21.17
C LEU A 142 -25.05 2.08 -21.49
N ASP A 143 -25.17 1.21 -20.49
CA ASP A 143 -25.71 -0.14 -20.67
C ASP A 143 -27.25 -0.14 -20.82
N ASN A 144 -27.94 0.79 -20.14
CA ASN A 144 -29.38 0.94 -20.26
C ASN A 144 -29.82 1.67 -21.55
N GLY A 145 -28.94 2.45 -22.18
CA GLY A 145 -29.20 3.14 -23.46
C GLY A 145 -29.00 2.27 -24.71
N LYS A 146 -28.63 0.99 -24.55
CA LYS A 146 -28.41 0.02 -25.64
C LYS A 146 -29.53 -1.03 -25.77
N ARG A 147 -30.70 -0.79 -25.17
CA ARG A 147 -31.90 -1.63 -25.33
C ARG A 147 -32.96 -0.92 -26.14
#